data_AF-A0A9D7HIP6-F1
#
_entry.id   AF-A0A9D7HIP6-F1
#
_cell.length_a   1.000
_cell.length_b   1.000
_cell.length_c   1.000
_cell.angle_alpha   90.00
_cell.angle_beta   90.00
_cell.angle_gamma   90.00
#
_symmetry.space_group_name_H-M   'P 1'
#
loop_
_entity.id
_entity.type
_entity.pdbx_description
1 polymer ?
#
loop_
_entity_poly.entity_id
_entity_poly.type
_entity_poly.pdbx_seq_one_letter_code
_entity_poly.pdbx_strand_id
1 'polypeptide(L)'
;MDDLVNLDMESNLAVWVSSAKLLVAALLAGSLASQVGRLKWPMRAAALLFLAISISETATLHERLGGVAYWKLHGTELSFGGAPWILYFAPAVMAALLALIWAMKRLSAVFPSATLWLWCGVGLWCGALVAEVVPFTVSGVSANAHHYLPILEESCELVGASCFLAGLLCIRDVLAAEPNSARLAGR
;
A
#
# COMPACT_ATOMS: atom_id res chain seq x y z
N MET A 1 1.64 18.88 -19.91
CA MET A 1 1.08 17.56 -20.28
C MET A 1 2.13 16.46 -20.10
N ASP A 2 3.41 16.76 -20.36
CA ASP A 2 4.52 15.81 -20.14
C ASP A 2 4.66 15.35 -18.68
N ASP A 3 4.27 16.20 -17.72
CA ASP A 3 4.27 15.91 -16.28
C ASP A 3 3.36 14.75 -15.86
N LEU A 4 2.29 14.44 -16.61
CA LEU A 4 1.34 13.37 -16.25
C LEU A 4 1.89 11.96 -16.53
N VAL A 5 2.84 11.83 -17.45
CA VAL A 5 3.42 10.55 -17.87
C VAL A 5 4.81 10.34 -17.24
N ASN A 6 5.36 11.37 -16.60
CA ASN A 6 6.65 11.29 -15.96
C ASN A 6 6.55 10.53 -14.61
N LEU A 7 6.95 9.26 -14.62
CA LEU A 7 7.04 8.38 -13.44
C LEU A 7 8.12 8.79 -12.43
N ASP A 8 8.85 9.88 -12.70
CA ASP A 8 9.82 10.48 -11.78
C ASP A 8 9.17 11.61 -10.95
N MET A 9 7.90 11.93 -11.19
CA MET A 9 7.16 12.91 -10.42
C MET A 9 6.00 12.29 -9.64
N GLU A 10 6.12 12.23 -8.33
CA GLU A 10 5.18 12.45 -7.21
C GLU A 10 3.67 12.74 -7.47
N SER A 11 3.27 13.26 -8.62
CA SER A 11 1.86 13.53 -9.00
C SER A 11 1.53 13.09 -10.44
N ASN A 12 2.14 12.00 -10.88
CA ASN A 12 1.88 11.45 -12.20
C ASN A 12 0.64 10.54 -12.22
N LEU A 13 0.26 10.13 -13.44
CA LEU A 13 -0.91 9.30 -13.67
C LEU A 13 -0.86 7.95 -12.93
N ALA A 14 0.32 7.36 -12.72
CA ALA A 14 0.46 6.09 -11.99
C ALA A 14 0.05 6.26 -10.52
N VAL A 15 0.49 7.33 -9.85
CA VAL A 15 0.09 7.66 -8.46
C VAL A 15 -1.42 7.87 -8.35
N TRP A 16 -2.03 8.60 -9.30
CA TRP A 16 -3.48 8.80 -9.32
C TRP A 16 -4.25 7.48 -9.52
N VAL A 17 -3.76 6.62 -10.42
CA VAL A 17 -4.39 5.33 -10.70
C VAL A 17 -4.19 4.35 -9.54
N SER A 18 -3.01 4.28 -8.92
CA SER A 18 -2.74 3.44 -7.75
C SER A 18 -3.61 3.89 -6.57
N SER A 19 -3.69 5.21 -6.31
CA SER A 19 -4.54 5.82 -5.30
C SER A 19 -6.02 5.48 -5.51
N ALA A 20 -6.53 5.60 -6.73
CA ALA A 20 -7.91 5.27 -7.05
C ALA A 20 -8.21 3.77 -6.84
N LYS A 21 -7.27 2.88 -7.23
CA LYS A 21 -7.39 1.43 -6.98
C LYS A 21 -7.44 1.12 -5.49
N LEU A 22 -6.58 1.75 -4.70
CA LEU A 22 -6.57 1.60 -3.24
C LEU A 22 -7.86 2.12 -2.59
N LEU A 23 -8.41 3.24 -3.07
CA LEU A 23 -9.72 3.73 -2.62
C LEU A 23 -10.83 2.72 -2.92
N VAL A 24 -10.86 2.16 -4.13
CA VAL A 24 -11.83 1.11 -4.49
C VAL A 24 -11.63 -0.14 -3.63
N ALA A 25 -10.38 -0.55 -3.40
CA ALA A 25 -10.05 -1.67 -2.51
C ALA A 25 -10.52 -1.41 -1.07
N ALA A 26 -10.36 -0.17 -0.57
CA ALA A 26 -10.82 0.24 0.75
C ALA A 26 -12.34 0.14 0.87
N LEU A 27 -13.07 0.69 -0.10
CA LEU A 27 -14.54 0.65 -0.13
C LEU A 27 -15.05 -0.80 -0.26
N LEU A 28 -14.42 -1.60 -1.12
CA LEU A 28 -14.77 -3.01 -1.30
C LEU A 28 -14.54 -3.79 -0.02
N ALA A 29 -13.34 -3.73 0.57
CA ALA A 29 -13.05 -4.38 1.85
C ALA A 29 -14.02 -3.92 2.95
N GLY A 30 -14.29 -2.62 3.05
CA GLY A 30 -15.26 -2.06 3.99
C GLY A 30 -16.65 -2.67 3.83
N SER A 31 -17.14 -2.81 2.59
CA SER A 31 -18.44 -3.43 2.30
C SER A 31 -18.48 -4.92 2.66
N LEU A 32 -17.42 -5.66 2.33
CA LEU A 32 -17.29 -7.10 2.59
C LEU A 32 -17.16 -7.41 4.09
N ALA A 33 -16.65 -6.48 4.89
CA ALA A 33 -16.46 -6.67 6.33
C ALA A 33 -17.76 -7.05 7.07
N SER A 34 -18.90 -6.58 6.60
CA SER A 34 -20.22 -6.92 7.15
C SER A 34 -20.65 -8.37 6.86
N GLN A 35 -20.04 -9.01 5.86
CA GLN A 35 -20.43 -10.33 5.35
C GLN A 35 -19.54 -11.46 5.90
N VAL A 36 -18.40 -11.16 6.53
CA VAL A 36 -17.36 -12.17 6.84
C VAL A 36 -17.22 -12.53 8.33
N GLY A 37 -18.24 -12.28 9.15
CA GLY A 37 -18.31 -12.75 10.54
C GLY A 37 -17.08 -12.39 11.40
N ARG A 38 -16.30 -13.38 11.82
CA ARG A 38 -15.07 -13.19 12.63
C ARG A 38 -13.96 -12.45 11.88
N LEU A 39 -13.94 -12.54 10.55
CA LEU A 39 -12.96 -11.84 9.70
C LEU A 39 -13.30 -10.36 9.48
N LYS A 40 -14.38 -9.85 10.09
CA LYS A 40 -14.77 -8.43 9.99
C LYS A 40 -13.65 -7.48 10.42
N TRP A 41 -12.84 -7.87 11.40
CA TRP A 41 -11.75 -7.05 11.91
C TRP A 41 -10.55 -7.02 10.97
N PRO A 42 -10.01 -8.16 10.50
CA PRO A 42 -9.05 -8.18 9.39
C PRO A 42 -9.50 -7.38 8.18
N MET A 43 -10.76 -7.52 7.77
CA MET A 43 -11.30 -6.82 6.60
C MET A 43 -11.40 -5.30 6.84
N ARG A 44 -11.84 -4.86 8.02
CA ARG A 44 -11.84 -3.43 8.41
C ARG A 44 -10.43 -2.86 8.52
N ALA A 45 -9.48 -3.61 9.06
CA ALA A 45 -8.09 -3.20 9.13
C ALA A 45 -7.52 -2.98 7.73
N ALA A 46 -7.73 -3.93 6.80
CA ALA A 46 -7.36 -3.77 5.40
C ALA A 46 -8.03 -2.54 4.76
N ALA A 47 -9.33 -2.35 4.97
CA ALA A 47 -10.06 -1.20 4.45
C ALA A 47 -9.48 0.15 4.92
N LEU A 48 -9.18 0.26 6.22
CA LEU A 48 -8.59 1.47 6.80
C LEU A 48 -7.17 1.72 6.28
N LEU A 49 -6.37 0.66 6.15
CA LEU A 49 -5.00 0.78 5.62
C LEU A 49 -5.02 1.23 4.15
N PHE A 50 -5.83 0.60 3.30
CA PHE A 50 -5.92 1.01 1.89
C PHE A 50 -6.45 2.44 1.74
N LEU A 51 -7.40 2.86 2.58
CA LEU A 51 -7.88 4.24 2.60
C LEU A 51 -6.78 5.21 3.03
N ALA A 52 -6.05 4.89 4.10
CA ALA A 52 -4.97 5.74 4.60
C ALA A 52 -3.85 5.90 3.57
N ILE A 53 -3.45 4.80 2.91
CA ILE A 53 -2.45 4.82 1.84
C ILE A 53 -2.96 5.64 0.65
N SER A 54 -4.20 5.41 0.20
CA SER A 54 -4.81 6.19 -0.89
C SER A 54 -4.79 7.70 -0.62
N ILE A 55 -5.14 8.12 0.60
CA ILE A 55 -5.10 9.53 1.00
C ILE A 55 -3.65 10.04 1.03
N SER A 56 -2.74 9.23 1.56
CA SER A 56 -1.32 9.57 1.66
C SER A 56 -0.72 9.84 0.30
N GLU A 57 -0.92 8.92 -0.66
CA GLU A 57 -0.42 9.04 -2.03
C GLU A 57 -1.04 10.24 -2.75
N THR A 58 -2.36 10.41 -2.68
CA THR A 58 -3.04 11.52 -3.37
C THR A 58 -2.58 12.90 -2.88
N ALA A 59 -2.29 13.02 -1.58
CA ALA A 59 -1.90 14.29 -0.97
C ALA A 59 -0.40 14.41 -0.70
N THR A 60 0.41 13.44 -1.15
CA THR A 60 1.85 13.32 -0.89
C THR A 60 2.17 13.54 0.60
N LEU A 61 1.33 12.97 1.48
CA LEU A 61 1.38 13.27 2.92
C LEU A 61 2.66 12.74 3.55
N HIS A 62 3.08 11.54 3.16
CA HIS A 62 4.24 10.90 3.75
C HIS A 62 5.49 11.73 3.47
N GLU A 63 5.64 12.29 2.27
CA GLU A 63 6.69 13.26 1.94
C GLU A 63 6.54 14.59 2.69
N ARG A 64 5.31 15.13 2.67
CA ARG A 64 4.78 16.24 3.48
C ARG A 64 5.42 16.26 4.87
N LEU A 65 5.15 15.17 5.56
CA LEU A 65 5.52 14.94 6.94
C LEU A 65 7.02 14.65 7.09
N GLY A 66 7.63 13.96 6.13
CA GLY A 66 9.07 13.74 6.06
C GLY A 66 9.87 15.05 6.01
N GLY A 67 9.49 15.95 5.12
CA GLY A 67 10.12 17.27 4.97
C GLY A 67 9.98 18.13 6.22
N VAL A 68 8.79 18.16 6.82
CA VAL A 68 8.55 18.88 8.09
C VAL A 68 9.37 18.28 9.24
N ALA A 69 9.42 16.96 9.37
CA ALA A 69 10.20 16.28 10.39
C ALA A 69 11.70 16.56 10.23
N TYR A 70 12.21 16.47 9.00
CA TYR A 70 13.60 16.78 8.69
C TYR A 70 13.95 18.22 9.06
N TRP A 71 13.15 19.19 8.60
CA TRP A 71 13.39 20.61 8.89
C TRP A 71 13.44 20.88 10.40
N LYS A 72 12.53 20.28 11.19
CA LYS A 72 12.53 20.43 12.64
C LYS A 72 13.76 19.85 13.32
N LEU A 73 14.35 18.80 12.76
CA LEU A 73 15.50 18.09 13.36
C LEU A 73 16.85 18.66 12.90
N HIS A 74 16.91 19.17 11.66
CA HIS A 74 18.18 19.55 11.02
C HIS A 74 18.28 21.05 10.67
N GLY A 75 17.18 21.80 10.73
CA GLY A 75 17.16 23.25 10.49
C GLY A 75 17.36 23.65 9.02
N THR A 76 17.35 22.70 8.10
CA THR A 76 17.48 22.90 6.65
C THR A 76 16.31 22.24 5.92
N GLU A 77 15.99 22.76 4.73
CA GLU A 77 15.03 22.09 3.84
C GLU A 77 15.70 20.89 3.16
N LEU A 78 14.97 19.77 3.03
CA LEU A 78 15.44 18.64 2.25
C LEU A 78 15.31 19.00 0.77
N SER A 79 16.40 18.97 0.01
CA SER A 79 16.37 19.25 -1.43
C SER A 79 15.93 18.06 -2.29
N PHE A 80 15.62 16.91 -1.69
CA PHE A 80 15.23 15.68 -2.39
C PHE A 80 13.85 15.19 -1.92
N GLY A 81 12.98 14.78 -2.86
CA GLY A 81 11.78 14.00 -2.56
C GLY A 81 12.16 12.54 -2.27
N GLY A 82 11.34 11.85 -1.48
CA GLY A 82 11.55 10.43 -1.13
C GLY A 82 12.36 10.14 0.14
N ALA A 83 11.80 9.27 1.00
CA ALA A 83 12.36 8.47 2.11
C ALA A 83 12.61 8.99 3.56
N PRO A 84 12.87 10.28 3.92
CA PRO A 84 13.13 10.62 5.33
C PRO A 84 11.97 10.24 6.25
N TRP A 85 10.76 10.28 5.71
CA TRP A 85 9.56 9.95 6.46
C TRP A 85 9.55 8.49 6.92
N ILE A 86 10.05 7.54 6.13
CA ILE A 86 10.13 6.13 6.58
C ILE A 86 11.02 6.02 7.81
N LEU A 87 12.14 6.75 7.83
CA LEU A 87 13.07 6.73 8.97
C LEU A 87 12.46 7.38 10.22
N TYR A 88 11.79 8.53 10.06
CA TYR A 88 11.16 9.24 11.18
C TYR A 88 9.89 8.58 11.70
N PHE A 89 9.14 7.92 10.83
CA PHE A 89 7.87 7.26 11.13
C PHE A 89 7.96 5.73 11.08
N ALA A 90 9.17 5.16 11.16
CA ALA A 90 9.42 3.72 11.10
C ALA A 90 8.52 2.90 12.04
N PRO A 91 8.25 3.31 13.30
CA PRO A 91 7.33 2.58 14.18
C PRO A 91 5.90 2.51 13.62
N ALA A 92 5.41 3.60 13.01
CA ALA A 92 4.07 3.65 12.42
C ALA A 92 4.00 2.82 11.13
N VAL A 93 5.02 2.92 10.27
CA VAL A 93 5.15 2.10 9.06
C VAL A 93 5.18 0.61 9.41
N MET A 94 5.98 0.23 10.40
CA MET A 94 6.06 -1.15 10.88
C MET A 94 4.72 -1.63 11.44
N ALA A 95 4.03 -0.81 12.24
CA ALA A 95 2.71 -1.15 12.76
C ALA A 95 1.68 -1.35 11.63
N ALA A 96 1.68 -0.48 10.61
CA ALA A 96 0.82 -0.60 9.44
C ALA A 96 1.11 -1.88 8.64
N LEU A 97 2.39 -2.18 8.39
CA LEU A 97 2.82 -3.39 7.70
C LEU A 97 2.43 -4.66 8.47
N LEU A 98 2.64 -4.69 9.80
CA LEU A 98 2.25 -5.82 10.64
C LEU A 98 0.73 -6.01 10.66
N ALA A 99 -0.04 -4.92 10.72
CA ALA A 99 -1.50 -4.97 10.64
C ALA A 99 -1.97 -5.49 9.27
N LEU A 100 -1.32 -5.08 8.19
CA LEU A 100 -1.59 -5.57 6.84
C LEU A 100 -1.29 -7.08 6.73
N ILE A 101 -0.11 -7.51 7.15
CA ILE A 101 0.31 -8.92 7.17
C ILE A 101 -0.65 -9.77 8.01
N TRP A 102 -1.03 -9.28 9.19
CA TRP A 102 -2.01 -9.95 10.04
C TRP A 102 -3.36 -10.10 9.33
N ALA A 103 -3.86 -9.04 8.70
CA ALA A 103 -5.11 -9.07 7.96
C ALA A 103 -5.04 -10.05 6.79
N MET A 104 -4.02 -9.96 5.95
CA MET A 104 -3.84 -10.83 4.78
C MET A 104 -3.70 -12.30 5.19
N LYS A 105 -2.92 -12.60 6.25
CA LYS A 105 -2.81 -13.97 6.78
C LYS A 105 -4.15 -14.55 7.19
N ARG A 106 -5.00 -13.76 7.86
CA ARG A 106 -6.33 -14.20 8.30
C ARG A 106 -7.28 -14.43 7.13
N LEU A 107 -7.23 -13.56 6.11
CA LEU A 107 -8.06 -13.68 4.92
C LEU A 107 -7.63 -14.88 4.06
N SER A 108 -6.33 -15.03 3.80
CA SER A 108 -5.77 -16.13 2.99
C SER A 108 -6.00 -17.52 3.60
N ALA A 109 -6.13 -17.61 4.93
CA ALA A 109 -6.46 -18.88 5.60
C ALA A 109 -7.89 -19.37 5.29
N VAL A 110 -8.81 -18.47 4.94
CA VAL A 110 -10.22 -18.78 4.67
C VAL A 110 -10.54 -18.71 3.18
N PHE A 111 -9.87 -17.83 2.45
CA PHE A 111 -10.09 -17.59 1.02
C PHE A 111 -8.85 -17.98 0.20
N PRO A 112 -8.59 -19.28 -0.02
CA PRO A 112 -7.39 -19.75 -0.70
C PRO A 112 -7.27 -19.23 -2.14
N SER A 113 -8.40 -18.96 -2.80
CA SER A 113 -8.44 -18.36 -4.15
C SER A 113 -7.87 -16.93 -4.20
N ALA A 114 -7.89 -16.20 -3.08
CA ALA A 114 -7.36 -14.84 -2.99
C ALA A 114 -5.88 -14.80 -2.56
N THR A 115 -5.35 -15.90 -2.00
CA THR A 115 -4.04 -15.95 -1.33
C THR A 115 -2.90 -15.43 -2.20
N LEU A 116 -2.80 -15.92 -3.45
CA LEU A 116 -1.73 -15.49 -4.36
C LEU A 116 -1.77 -13.97 -4.56
N TRP A 117 -2.93 -13.42 -4.88
CA TRP A 117 -3.11 -12.01 -5.15
C TRP A 117 -2.81 -11.13 -3.93
N LEU A 118 -3.32 -11.51 -2.75
CA LEU A 118 -3.08 -10.75 -1.53
C LEU A 118 -1.59 -10.71 -1.16
N TRP A 119 -0.89 -11.85 -1.27
CA TRP A 119 0.54 -11.91 -0.95
C TRP A 119 1.43 -11.30 -2.03
N CYS A 120 1.06 -11.37 -3.30
CA CYS A 120 1.70 -10.59 -4.35
C CYS A 120 1.57 -9.08 -4.07
N GLY A 121 0.39 -8.62 -3.63
CA GLY A 121 0.18 -7.23 -3.21
C GLY A 121 1.10 -6.83 -2.07
N VAL A 122 1.17 -7.63 -1.00
CA VAL A 122 2.08 -7.37 0.14
C VAL A 122 3.54 -7.33 -0.32
N GLY A 123 3.97 -8.31 -1.12
CA GLY A 123 5.35 -8.40 -1.60
C GLY A 123 5.76 -7.19 -2.44
N LEU A 124 4.88 -6.73 -3.34
CA LEU A 124 5.13 -5.55 -4.17
C LEU A 124 5.20 -4.27 -3.35
N TRP A 125 4.30 -4.08 -2.38
CA TRP A 125 4.35 -2.91 -1.48
C TRP A 125 5.59 -2.91 -0.57
N CYS A 126 6.04 -4.08 -0.10
CA CYS A 126 7.34 -4.18 0.56
C CYS A 126 8.49 -3.82 -0.41
N GLY A 127 8.37 -4.19 -1.69
CA GLY A 127 9.33 -3.81 -2.73
C GLY A 127 9.40 -2.30 -2.95
N ALA A 128 8.25 -1.62 -2.96
CA ALA A 128 8.16 -0.15 -3.03
C ALA A 128 8.90 0.51 -1.85
N LEU A 129 8.59 0.09 -0.61
CA LEU A 129 9.29 0.59 0.58
C LEU A 129 10.80 0.37 0.54
N VAL A 130 11.26 -0.76 -0.02
CA VAL A 130 12.70 -1.02 -0.19
C VAL A 130 13.29 -0.10 -1.25
N ALA A 131 12.63 0.06 -2.39
CA ALA A 131 13.08 0.94 -3.47
C ALA A 131 13.22 2.39 -2.98
N GLU A 132 12.30 2.85 -2.13
CA GLU A 132 12.33 4.18 -1.53
C GLU A 132 13.48 4.36 -0.52
N VAL A 133 13.76 3.36 0.32
CA VAL A 133 14.77 3.46 1.40
C VAL A 133 16.22 3.28 0.93
N VAL A 134 16.44 2.48 -0.12
CA VAL A 134 17.78 2.13 -0.62
C VAL A 134 18.66 3.35 -0.96
N PRO A 135 18.17 4.38 -1.70
CA PRO A 135 18.95 5.57 -2.04
C PRO A 135 19.55 6.31 -0.84
N PHE A 136 18.96 6.16 0.34
CA PHE A 136 19.31 6.91 1.55
C PHE A 136 20.10 6.10 2.58
N THR A 137 20.06 4.77 2.48
CA THR A 137 20.65 3.88 3.48
C THR A 137 21.86 3.12 2.94
N VAL A 138 22.00 2.99 1.62
CA VAL A 138 23.09 2.26 0.99
C VAL A 138 24.10 3.25 0.39
N SER A 139 25.34 3.19 0.87
CA SER A 139 26.43 4.00 0.30
C SER A 139 26.82 3.50 -1.10
N GLY A 140 27.08 4.42 -2.03
CA GLY A 140 27.57 4.07 -3.38
C GLY A 140 26.47 3.72 -4.39
N VAL A 141 25.21 4.03 -4.08
CA VAL A 141 24.10 3.99 -5.04
C VAL A 141 24.44 4.94 -6.21
N SER A 142 24.42 4.40 -7.42
CA SER A 142 24.77 5.18 -8.63
C SER A 142 23.74 6.27 -8.93
N ALA A 143 24.15 7.36 -9.58
CA ALA A 143 23.22 8.40 -10.05
C ALA A 143 22.07 7.83 -10.91
N ASN A 144 22.34 6.81 -11.73
CA ASN A 144 21.31 6.11 -12.49
C ASN A 144 20.29 5.41 -11.60
N ALA A 145 20.71 4.83 -10.49
CA ALA A 145 19.81 4.15 -9.56
C ALA A 145 18.86 5.14 -8.87
N HIS A 146 19.29 6.38 -8.60
CA HIS A 146 18.40 7.43 -8.11
C HIS A 146 17.26 7.79 -9.08
N HIS A 147 17.41 7.50 -10.37
CA HIS A 147 16.36 7.71 -11.37
C HIS A 147 15.47 6.47 -11.57
N TYR A 148 16.03 5.26 -11.48
CA TYR A 148 15.25 4.03 -11.70
C TYR A 148 14.50 3.51 -10.47
N LEU A 149 14.97 3.83 -9.26
CA LEU A 149 14.33 3.36 -8.03
C LEU A 149 12.92 3.97 -7.82
N PRO A 150 12.67 5.27 -8.05
CA PRO A 150 11.32 5.84 -8.02
C PRO A 150 10.38 5.18 -9.05
N ILE A 151 10.85 4.94 -10.27
CA ILE A 151 10.06 4.24 -11.31
C ILE A 151 9.68 2.82 -10.85
N LEU A 152 10.62 2.11 -10.21
CA LEU A 152 10.38 0.79 -9.66
C LEU A 152 9.38 0.83 -8.50
N GLU A 153 9.52 1.80 -7.61
CA GLU A 153 8.61 2.06 -6.49
C GLU A 153 7.17 2.25 -6.99
N GLU A 154 6.94 3.23 -7.85
CA GLU A 154 5.60 3.51 -8.40
C GLU A 154 5.01 2.31 -9.16
N SER A 155 5.85 1.59 -9.90
CA SER A 155 5.44 0.37 -10.61
C SER A 155 5.00 -0.71 -9.61
N CYS A 156 5.76 -0.90 -8.54
CA CYS A 156 5.45 -1.82 -7.45
C CYS A 156 4.13 -1.45 -6.77
N GLU A 157 3.90 -0.18 -6.46
CA GLU A 157 2.66 0.28 -5.85
C GLU A 157 1.45 0.10 -6.76
N LEU A 158 1.58 0.47 -8.04
CA LEU A 158 0.51 0.37 -9.02
C LEU A 158 0.08 -1.09 -9.26
N VAL A 159 1.05 -1.98 -9.43
CA VAL A 159 0.79 -3.42 -9.62
C VAL A 159 0.31 -4.03 -8.30
N GLY A 160 0.91 -3.65 -7.17
CA GLY A 160 0.52 -4.12 -5.83
C GLY A 160 -0.92 -3.77 -5.48
N ALA A 161 -1.35 -2.53 -5.74
CA ALA A 161 -2.74 -2.10 -5.59
C ALA A 161 -3.70 -2.93 -6.47
N SER A 162 -3.26 -3.27 -7.69
CA SER A 162 -4.02 -4.14 -8.60
C SER A 162 -4.16 -5.56 -8.05
N CYS A 163 -3.09 -6.10 -7.46
CA CYS A 163 -3.12 -7.41 -6.80
C CYS A 163 -4.04 -7.42 -5.56
N PHE A 164 -4.02 -6.38 -4.72
CA PHE A 164 -4.96 -6.28 -3.60
C PHE A 164 -6.41 -6.24 -4.06
N LEU A 165 -6.71 -5.43 -5.07
CA LEU A 165 -8.06 -5.35 -5.63
C LEU A 165 -8.50 -6.69 -6.22
N ALA A 166 -7.64 -7.39 -6.98
CA ALA A 166 -7.91 -8.71 -7.50
C ALA A 166 -8.21 -9.73 -6.38
N GLY A 167 -7.42 -9.74 -5.31
CA GLY A 167 -7.66 -10.60 -4.15
C GLY A 167 -9.00 -10.33 -3.47
N LEU A 168 -9.38 -9.07 -3.30
CA LEU A 168 -10.68 -8.70 -2.73
C LEU A 168 -11.85 -9.09 -3.65
N LEU A 169 -11.68 -8.99 -4.97
CA LEU A 169 -12.67 -9.46 -5.94
C LEU A 169 -12.84 -10.98 -5.87
N CYS A 170 -11.75 -11.75 -5.74
CA CYS A 170 -11.85 -13.19 -5.50
C CYS A 170 -12.64 -13.51 -4.23
N ILE A 171 -12.42 -12.76 -3.13
CA ILE A 171 -13.19 -12.94 -1.89
C ILE A 171 -14.68 -12.62 -2.12
N ARG A 172 -14.98 -11.50 -2.78
CA ARG A 172 -16.36 -11.11 -3.11
C ARG A 172 -17.08 -12.21 -3.89
N ASP A 173 -16.42 -12.77 -4.90
CA ASP A 173 -17.02 -13.78 -5.79
C ASP A 173 -17.33 -15.08 -5.03
N VAL A 174 -16.46 -15.49 -4.10
CA VAL A 174 -16.74 -16.62 -3.19
C VAL A 174 -17.95 -16.34 -2.30
N LEU A 175 -18.03 -15.15 -1.70
CA LEU A 175 -19.15 -14.78 -0.83
C LEU A 175 -20.48 -14.68 -1.59
N ALA A 176 -20.44 -14.24 -2.85
CA ALA A 176 -21.60 -14.18 -3.73
C ALA A 176 -22.08 -15.57 -4.16
N ALA A 177 -21.15 -16.49 -4.45
CA ALA A 177 -21.48 -17.87 -4.85
C ALA A 177 -22.03 -18.70 -3.68
N GLU A 178 -21.53 -18.47 -2.47
CA GLU A 178 -21.92 -19.22 -1.28
C GLU A 178 -22.32 -18.29 -0.14
N PRO A 179 -23.56 -17.76 -0.09
CA PRO A 179 -24.00 -16.84 0.98
C PRO A 179 -23.90 -17.44 2.39
N ASN A 180 -23.84 -18.77 2.50
CA ASN A 180 -23.66 -19.48 3.76
C ASN A 180 -22.18 -19.68 4.15
N SER A 181 -21.22 -19.49 3.23
CA SER A 181 -19.77 -19.53 3.54
C SER A 181 -19.36 -18.40 4.49
N ALA A 182 -20.09 -17.28 4.47
CA ALA A 182 -20.06 -16.22 5.48
C ALA A 182 -20.24 -16.73 6.92
N ARG A 183 -21.01 -17.82 7.11
CA ARG A 183 -21.21 -18.47 8.42
C ARG A 183 -20.12 -19.49 8.74
N LEU A 184 -19.44 -20.07 7.74
CA LEU A 184 -18.40 -21.09 7.94
C LEU A 184 -17.11 -20.50 8.53
N ALA A 185 -16.77 -19.25 8.19
CA ALA A 185 -15.68 -18.51 8.86
C ALA A 185 -15.98 -18.14 10.34
N GLY A 186 -17.20 -18.44 10.81
CA GLY A 186 -17.67 -18.21 12.18
C GLY A 186 -17.57 -19.40 13.12
N ARG A 187 -17.23 -20.61 12.64
CA ARG A 187 -16.97 -21.78 13.51
C ARG A 187 -15.52 -21.77 14.00
#